data_AF-A0A7V9V161-F1
#
_entry.id   AF-A0A7V9V161-F1
#
_cell.length_a   1.000
_cell.length_b   1.000
_cell.length_c   1.000
_cell.angle_alpha   90.00
_cell.angle_beta   90.00
_cell.angle_gamma   90.00
#
_symmetry.space_group_name_H-M   'P 1'
#
loop_
_entity.id
_entity.type
_entity.pdbx_description
1 polymer ?
#
loop_
_entity_poly.entity_id
_entity_poly.type
_entity_poly.pdbx_seq_one_letter_code
_entity_poly.pdbx_strand_id
1 'polypeptide(L)'
;MSWAAHDLEPYVIQKHLGRKIAFVPLLVGSYAPDMLSKWFVYGVSLADIELKADTPAQFHRGWPGAGFTHSLLFGVLVGLILYAIWRNKVVAYSFVIGQWAHALTDTGDTVGSMLLFPLTDHLFALGAWAYAGQTGRYVDAGAYFSGLGFVWDGVFVVWGILSWRVLTRGYFRDTVAVADPFWRWAGRYLSETTLVMLYRASFFYGVARWTAWLIWAHVVRSFAFDLRWGGPRWVPRIYADELNAAPACKCPGCCSMRPRLGFYGAVALCAVAKGRSASLRGALAGAPRRRMLKRRRRLKQRRREAEN
;
A
#
# COMPACT_ATOMS: atom_id res chain seq x y z
N MET A 1 -6.44 -1.34 12.40
CA MET A 1 -5.56 -1.04 11.28
C MET A 1 -4.13 -1.01 11.74
N SER A 2 -3.27 -1.82 11.14
CA SER A 2 -1.87 -1.91 11.57
C SER A 2 -1.04 -0.75 11.06
N TRP A 3 -0.16 -0.21 11.89
CA TRP A 3 0.72 0.86 11.45
C TRP A 3 2.00 0.28 10.87
N ALA A 4 2.80 -0.40 11.68
CA ALA A 4 4.10 -0.93 11.24
C ALA A 4 4.04 -2.37 10.69
N ALA A 5 3.03 -3.18 11.02
CA ALA A 5 2.99 -4.57 10.57
C ALA A 5 3.07 -4.68 9.05
N HIS A 6 2.42 -3.80 8.30
CA HIS A 6 2.46 -3.84 6.82
C HIS A 6 3.86 -3.64 6.23
N ASP A 7 4.80 -3.05 6.98
CA ASP A 7 6.20 -2.96 6.58
C ASP A 7 6.99 -4.24 6.87
N LEU A 8 6.56 -5.04 7.86
CA LEU A 8 7.32 -6.11 8.49
C LEU A 8 6.79 -7.51 8.14
N GLU A 9 5.47 -7.69 8.07
CA GLU A 9 4.80 -8.93 7.68
C GLU A 9 5.31 -9.48 6.35
N PRO A 10 5.66 -8.67 5.32
CA PRO A 10 6.10 -9.23 4.05
C PRO A 10 7.42 -10.00 4.17
N TYR A 11 8.29 -9.64 5.13
CA TYR A 11 9.52 -10.38 5.38
C TYR A 11 9.25 -11.75 6.01
N VAL A 12 8.29 -11.84 6.92
CA VAL A 12 7.88 -13.09 7.57
C VAL A 12 7.22 -14.02 6.55
N ILE A 13 6.31 -13.49 5.73
CA ILE A 13 5.65 -14.24 4.65
C ILE A 13 6.70 -14.70 3.61
N GLN A 14 7.62 -13.82 3.21
CA GLN A 14 8.73 -14.17 2.30
C GLN A 14 9.63 -15.27 2.86
N LYS A 15 9.89 -15.26 4.17
CA LYS A 15 10.65 -16.33 4.85
C LYS A 15 9.93 -17.66 4.75
N HIS A 16 8.63 -17.67 5.00
CA HIS A 16 7.83 -18.89 5.04
C HIS A 16 7.61 -19.48 3.64
N LEU A 17 7.32 -18.64 2.65
CA LEU A 17 7.00 -19.08 1.29
C LEU A 17 8.24 -19.16 0.38
N GLY A 18 9.37 -18.59 0.79
CA GLY A 18 10.64 -18.64 0.06
C GLY A 18 10.49 -18.12 -1.37
N ARG A 19 11.06 -18.83 -2.34
CA ARG A 19 11.01 -18.43 -3.77
C ARG A 19 9.62 -18.52 -4.41
N LYS A 20 8.59 -18.94 -3.67
CA LYS A 20 7.20 -19.00 -4.12
C LYS A 20 6.45 -17.71 -3.86
N ILE A 21 7.12 -16.57 -3.70
CA ILE A 21 6.48 -15.26 -3.74
C ILE A 21 7.47 -14.22 -4.29
N ALA A 22 6.95 -13.11 -4.79
CA ALA A 22 7.71 -11.93 -5.14
C ALA A 22 7.52 -10.84 -4.06
N PHE A 23 8.62 -10.35 -3.52
CA PHE A 23 8.61 -9.43 -2.37
C PHE A 23 7.93 -8.09 -2.66
N VAL A 24 8.25 -7.44 -3.78
CA VAL A 24 7.71 -6.11 -4.10
C VAL A 24 6.20 -6.14 -4.32
N PRO A 25 5.62 -7.06 -5.12
CA PRO A 25 4.17 -7.17 -5.23
C PRO A 25 3.50 -7.50 -3.89
N LEU A 26 4.13 -8.34 -3.05
CA LEU A 26 3.63 -8.64 -1.72
C LEU A 26 3.56 -7.37 -0.85
N LEU A 27 4.65 -6.61 -0.79
CA LEU A 27 4.74 -5.36 -0.05
C LEU A 27 3.76 -4.30 -0.57
N VAL A 28 3.59 -4.19 -1.89
CA VAL A 28 2.60 -3.28 -2.48
C VAL A 28 1.18 -3.73 -2.12
N GLY A 29 0.92 -5.03 -2.12
CA GLY A 29 -0.35 -5.61 -1.68
C GLY A 29 -0.67 -5.25 -0.23
N SER A 30 0.30 -5.35 0.68
CA SER A 30 0.10 -5.03 2.11
C SER A 30 -0.18 -3.56 2.40
N TYR A 31 0.08 -2.65 1.47
CA TYR A 31 -0.29 -1.23 1.59
C TYR A 31 -1.51 -0.82 0.77
N ALA A 32 -1.92 -1.65 -0.20
CA ALA A 32 -2.83 -1.22 -1.26
C ALA A 32 -4.16 -0.64 -0.76
N PRO A 33 -4.87 -1.25 0.20
CA PRO A 33 -6.18 -0.74 0.63
C PRO A 33 -6.09 0.66 1.25
N ASP A 34 -5.06 0.90 2.07
CA ASP A 34 -4.82 2.19 2.71
C ASP A 34 -4.32 3.26 1.75
N MET A 35 -3.43 2.89 0.83
CA MET A 35 -2.91 3.84 -0.17
C MET A 35 -4.04 4.48 -0.99
N LEU A 36 -5.17 3.79 -1.14
CA LEU A 36 -6.32 4.25 -1.92
C LEU A 36 -7.35 5.04 -1.12
N SER A 37 -7.38 4.88 0.21
CA SER A 37 -8.50 5.38 1.03
C SER A 37 -8.06 6.26 2.20
N LYS A 38 -6.88 6.00 2.79
CA LYS A 38 -6.48 6.60 4.07
C LYS A 38 -6.16 8.09 3.99
N TRP A 39 -5.75 8.58 2.82
CA TRP A 39 -5.54 10.01 2.57
C TRP A 39 -6.77 10.85 2.90
N PHE A 40 -7.97 10.34 2.61
CA PHE A 40 -9.23 11.04 2.91
C PHE A 40 -9.67 10.89 4.36
N VAL A 41 -9.10 9.94 5.11
CA VAL A 41 -9.38 9.76 6.54
C VAL A 41 -8.69 10.86 7.34
N TYR A 42 -7.40 11.05 7.09
CA TYR A 42 -6.60 12.03 7.81
C TYR A 42 -6.64 13.43 7.22
N GLY A 43 -7.11 13.56 5.99
CA GLY A 43 -7.09 14.82 5.24
C GLY A 43 -5.80 15.00 4.47
N VAL A 44 -5.91 15.52 3.25
CA VAL A 44 -4.77 16.07 2.49
C VAL A 44 -5.03 17.55 2.26
N SER A 45 -4.16 18.39 2.80
CA SER A 45 -4.19 19.83 2.52
C SER A 45 -3.33 20.13 1.29
N LEU A 46 -3.95 20.68 0.25
CA LEU A 46 -3.24 21.22 -0.90
C LEU A 46 -3.58 22.72 -1.01
N ALA A 47 -2.63 23.57 -0.60
CA ALA A 47 -2.89 24.99 -0.33
C ALA A 47 -4.03 25.15 0.69
N ASP A 48 -5.04 25.96 0.39
CA ASP A 48 -6.19 26.24 1.28
C ASP A 48 -7.34 25.23 1.13
N ILE A 49 -7.14 24.13 0.40
CA ILE A 49 -8.16 23.09 0.20
C ILE A 49 -7.82 21.87 1.05
N GLU A 50 -8.68 21.57 2.04
CA GLU A 50 -8.63 20.33 2.82
C GLU A 50 -9.48 19.24 2.17
N LEU A 51 -8.82 18.19 1.67
CA LEU A 51 -9.48 17.01 1.11
C LEU A 51 -9.64 15.94 2.20
N LYS A 52 -10.77 15.96 2.88
CA LYS A 52 -11.14 15.01 3.94
C LYS A 52 -12.58 14.52 3.75
N ALA A 53 -12.84 13.26 4.09
CA ALA A 53 -14.19 12.70 4.08
C ALA A 53 -14.98 13.18 5.30
N ASP A 54 -16.28 13.44 5.11
CA ASP A 54 -17.17 13.90 6.19
C ASP A 54 -17.35 12.82 7.27
N THR A 55 -17.38 11.56 6.84
CA THR A 55 -17.43 10.37 7.71
C THR A 55 -16.23 9.47 7.44
N PRO A 56 -15.04 9.78 8.00
CA PRO A 56 -13.79 9.09 7.69
C PRO A 56 -13.84 7.56 7.83
N ALA A 57 -14.47 7.04 8.89
CA ALA A 57 -14.59 5.61 9.11
C ALA A 57 -15.49 4.93 8.08
N GLN A 58 -16.69 5.48 7.84
CA GLN A 58 -17.60 4.99 6.81
C GLN A 58 -16.95 5.02 5.43
N PHE A 59 -16.25 6.12 5.10
CA PHE A 59 -15.57 6.23 3.82
C PHE A 59 -14.44 5.18 3.68
N HIS A 60 -13.62 4.98 4.70
CA HIS A 60 -12.47 4.08 4.60
C HIS A 60 -12.86 2.60 4.64
N ARG A 61 -13.86 2.23 5.44
CA ARG A 61 -14.18 0.84 5.78
C ARG A 61 -15.53 0.36 5.27
N GLY A 62 -16.51 1.26 5.22
CA GLY A 62 -17.89 0.92 4.88
C GLY A 62 -18.27 1.11 3.41
N TRP A 63 -19.56 0.91 3.15
CA TRP A 63 -20.23 1.14 1.88
C TRP A 63 -21.48 2.03 2.07
N PRO A 64 -21.76 3.03 1.21
CA PRO A 64 -20.95 3.48 0.07
C PRO A 64 -19.69 4.21 0.54
N GLY A 65 -18.53 3.73 0.07
CA GLY A 65 -17.20 4.17 0.50
C GLY A 65 -16.09 3.42 -0.26
N ALA A 66 -14.85 3.58 0.18
CA ALA A 66 -13.68 2.82 -0.29
C ALA A 66 -13.44 1.52 0.50
N GLY A 67 -14.37 1.12 1.38
CA GLY A 67 -14.28 -0.13 2.14
C GLY A 67 -14.08 -1.38 1.28
N PHE A 68 -14.55 -1.36 0.02
CA PHE A 68 -14.38 -2.49 -0.90
C PHE A 68 -12.91 -2.81 -1.19
N THR A 69 -12.00 -1.85 -0.97
CA THR A 69 -10.55 -2.07 -1.11
C THR A 69 -10.00 -3.03 -0.04
N HIS A 70 -10.72 -3.24 1.07
CA HIS A 70 -10.42 -4.21 2.14
C HIS A 70 -11.16 -5.55 1.95
N SER A 71 -11.71 -5.82 0.77
CA SER A 71 -12.32 -7.11 0.45
C SER A 71 -11.31 -8.10 -0.12
N LEU A 72 -11.56 -9.40 0.07
CA LEU A 72 -10.72 -10.46 -0.52
C LEU A 72 -10.83 -10.46 -2.05
N LEU A 73 -12.03 -10.19 -2.58
CA LEU A 73 -12.26 -10.13 -4.02
C LEU A 73 -11.49 -8.98 -4.67
N PHE A 74 -11.36 -7.83 -4.02
CA PHE A 74 -10.53 -6.74 -4.52
C PHE A 74 -9.08 -7.17 -4.76
N GLY A 75 -8.49 -7.91 -3.80
CA GLY A 75 -7.17 -8.53 -3.97
C GLY A 75 -7.10 -9.41 -5.23
N VAL A 76 -8.10 -10.29 -5.43
CA VAL A 76 -8.19 -11.17 -6.60
C VAL A 76 -8.30 -10.36 -7.90
N LEU A 77 -9.18 -9.36 -7.97
CA LEU A 77 -9.39 -8.56 -9.18
C LEU A 77 -8.12 -7.81 -9.58
N VAL A 78 -7.46 -7.15 -8.64
CA VAL A 78 -6.18 -6.48 -8.91
C VAL A 78 -5.12 -7.51 -9.28
N GLY A 79 -5.04 -8.64 -8.58
CA GLY A 79 -4.14 -9.75 -8.92
C GLY A 79 -4.33 -10.26 -10.36
N LEU A 80 -5.57 -10.41 -10.82
CA LEU A 80 -5.89 -10.78 -12.21
C LEU A 80 -5.45 -9.70 -13.21
N ILE A 81 -5.60 -8.42 -12.87
CA ILE A 81 -5.08 -7.30 -13.69
C ILE A 81 -3.55 -7.37 -13.77
N LEU A 82 -2.85 -7.55 -12.64
CA LEU A 82 -1.40 -7.73 -12.63
C LEU A 82 -1.00 -8.96 -13.47
N TYR A 83 -1.72 -10.07 -13.35
CA TYR A 83 -1.48 -11.25 -14.18
C TYR A 83 -1.71 -10.96 -15.67
N ALA A 84 -2.73 -10.22 -16.04
CA ALA A 84 -3.00 -9.87 -17.43
C ALA A 84 -1.90 -9.00 -18.04
N ILE A 85 -1.34 -8.05 -17.27
CA ILE A 85 -0.28 -7.13 -17.69
C ILE A 85 1.08 -7.84 -17.78
N TRP A 86 1.49 -8.55 -16.73
CA TRP A 86 2.85 -9.11 -16.63
C TRP A 86 2.93 -10.58 -17.03
N ARG A 87 1.80 -11.28 -17.17
CA ARG A 87 1.70 -12.74 -17.43
C ARG A 87 2.54 -13.57 -16.46
N ASN A 88 2.69 -13.08 -15.22
CA ASN A 88 3.48 -13.71 -14.18
C ASN A 88 2.60 -14.04 -12.97
N LYS A 89 2.37 -15.34 -12.75
CA LYS A 89 1.54 -15.84 -11.64
C LYS A 89 2.12 -15.44 -10.28
N VAL A 90 3.46 -15.47 -10.13
CA VAL A 90 4.16 -15.11 -8.88
C VAL A 90 3.86 -13.69 -8.48
N VAL A 91 3.97 -12.74 -9.41
CA VAL A 91 3.63 -11.34 -9.15
C VAL A 91 2.16 -11.19 -8.72
N ALA A 92 1.25 -11.85 -9.44
CA ALA A 92 -0.19 -11.75 -9.19
C ALA A 92 -0.58 -12.29 -7.81
N TYR A 93 -0.24 -13.54 -7.48
CA TYR A 93 -0.66 -14.09 -6.18
C TYR A 93 0.10 -13.46 -5.01
N SER A 94 1.33 -12.96 -5.21
CA SER A 94 2.06 -12.29 -4.13
C SER A 94 1.35 -11.02 -3.71
N PHE A 95 0.84 -10.24 -4.67
CA PHE A 95 -0.02 -9.10 -4.38
C PHE A 95 -1.29 -9.52 -3.64
N VAL A 96 -1.98 -10.58 -4.11
CA VAL A 96 -3.21 -11.10 -3.47
C VAL A 96 -2.95 -11.45 -2.00
N ILE A 97 -1.86 -12.17 -1.72
CA ILE A 97 -1.48 -12.55 -0.35
C ILE A 97 -1.23 -11.30 0.50
N GLY A 98 -0.53 -10.30 -0.03
CA GLY A 98 -0.24 -9.06 0.71
C GLY A 98 -1.51 -8.28 1.02
N GLN A 99 -2.40 -8.13 0.04
CA GLN A 99 -3.67 -7.44 0.23
C GLN A 99 -4.59 -8.19 1.19
N TRP A 100 -4.62 -9.53 1.13
CA TRP A 100 -5.37 -10.33 2.10
C TRP A 100 -4.80 -10.21 3.51
N ALA A 101 -3.48 -10.25 3.67
CA ALA A 101 -2.83 -10.07 4.98
C ALA A 101 -3.22 -8.71 5.60
N HIS A 102 -3.24 -7.65 4.79
CA HIS A 102 -3.73 -6.35 5.20
C HIS A 102 -5.21 -6.38 5.64
N ALA A 103 -6.10 -6.84 4.75
CA ALA A 103 -7.54 -6.87 5.00
C ALA A 103 -7.91 -7.70 6.25
N LEU A 104 -7.23 -8.83 6.45
CA LEU A 104 -7.41 -9.71 7.60
C LEU A 104 -6.86 -9.08 8.89
N THR A 105 -5.67 -8.50 8.87
CA THR A 105 -5.09 -7.82 10.04
C THR A 105 -6.02 -6.71 10.54
N ASP A 106 -6.67 -6.03 9.63
CA ASP A 106 -7.57 -4.95 9.98
C ASP A 106 -8.87 -5.39 10.64
N THR A 107 -9.28 -6.65 10.47
CA THR A 107 -10.36 -7.21 11.29
C THR A 107 -10.02 -7.16 12.76
N GLY A 108 -8.74 -7.04 13.14
CA GLY A 108 -8.30 -6.92 14.51
C GLY A 108 -8.75 -5.65 15.23
N ASP A 109 -9.14 -4.57 14.53
CA ASP A 109 -9.64 -3.37 15.20
C ASP A 109 -11.17 -3.40 15.45
N THR A 110 -11.70 -2.38 16.13
CA THR A 110 -13.13 -2.29 16.47
C THR A 110 -14.05 -2.05 15.28
N VAL A 111 -13.55 -1.58 14.13
CA VAL A 111 -14.35 -1.37 12.91
C VAL A 111 -14.25 -2.56 11.96
N GLY A 112 -13.06 -3.16 11.83
CA GLY A 112 -12.82 -4.32 11.00
C GLY A 112 -12.74 -4.03 9.50
N SER A 113 -13.10 -5.04 8.69
CA SER A 113 -12.98 -5.00 7.23
C SER A 113 -14.18 -5.62 6.52
N MET A 114 -14.52 -5.10 5.34
CA MET A 114 -15.59 -5.61 4.48
C MET A 114 -15.11 -6.79 3.62
N LEU A 115 -14.76 -7.91 4.27
CA LEU A 115 -14.03 -9.03 3.65
C LEU A 115 -14.73 -9.65 2.43
N LEU A 116 -16.06 -9.74 2.47
CA LEU A 116 -16.86 -10.53 1.52
C LEU A 116 -17.60 -9.67 0.48
N PHE A 117 -17.26 -8.38 0.33
CA PHE A 117 -17.82 -7.55 -0.72
C PHE A 117 -17.53 -8.12 -2.13
N PRO A 118 -18.49 -8.09 -3.08
CA PRO A 118 -19.80 -7.45 -3.04
C PRO A 118 -20.95 -8.36 -2.57
N LEU A 119 -20.67 -9.54 -2.03
CA LEU A 119 -21.73 -10.45 -1.55
C LEU A 119 -22.45 -9.88 -0.33
N THR A 120 -21.71 -9.16 0.52
CA THR A 120 -22.24 -8.40 1.66
C THR A 120 -21.37 -7.18 1.90
N ASP A 121 -21.99 -6.12 2.43
CA ASP A 121 -21.33 -4.93 2.94
C ASP A 121 -21.00 -5.00 4.45
N HIS A 122 -21.19 -6.17 5.05
CA HIS A 122 -20.91 -6.40 6.47
C HIS A 122 -19.41 -6.26 6.79
N LEU A 123 -19.14 -5.50 7.85
CA LEU A 123 -17.82 -5.34 8.44
C LEU A 123 -17.55 -6.45 9.46
N PHE A 124 -16.49 -7.22 9.24
CA PHE A 124 -16.02 -8.27 10.14
C PHE A 124 -14.95 -7.72 11.06
N ALA A 125 -15.21 -7.74 12.37
CA ALA A 125 -14.32 -7.21 13.40
C ALA A 125 -14.14 -8.19 14.57
N LEU A 126 -12.91 -8.32 15.03
CA LEU A 126 -12.51 -8.99 16.27
C LEU A 126 -12.50 -7.99 17.44
N GLY A 127 -12.23 -6.71 17.16
CA GLY A 127 -12.26 -5.64 18.17
C GLY A 127 -11.14 -5.69 19.19
N ALA A 128 -9.97 -6.27 18.87
CA ALA A 128 -8.83 -6.38 19.78
C ALA A 128 -8.26 -5.01 20.17
N TRP A 129 -8.27 -4.01 19.28
CA TRP A 129 -7.85 -2.64 19.59
C TRP A 129 -8.76 -1.60 18.96
N ALA A 130 -8.78 -0.39 19.51
CA ALA A 130 -9.65 0.68 19.06
C ALA A 130 -9.26 1.20 17.66
N TYR A 131 -10.28 1.42 16.83
CA TYR A 131 -10.20 2.30 15.66
C TYR A 131 -10.67 3.70 16.06
N ALA A 132 -9.82 4.71 15.84
CA ALA A 132 -10.12 6.09 16.21
C ALA A 132 -9.80 7.10 15.09
N GLY A 133 -9.80 6.67 13.82
CA GLY A 133 -9.43 7.52 12.67
C GLY A 133 -10.22 8.83 12.56
N GLN A 134 -11.47 8.86 13.04
CA GLN A 134 -12.33 10.05 13.09
C GLN A 134 -11.79 11.16 14.02
N THR A 135 -10.94 10.80 14.98
CA THR A 135 -10.32 11.75 15.93
C THR A 135 -9.09 12.45 15.36
N GLY A 136 -8.70 12.11 14.13
CA GLY A 136 -7.51 12.62 13.47
C GLY A 136 -6.28 11.74 13.69
N ARG A 137 -5.29 11.92 12.81
CA ARG A 137 -4.12 11.02 12.68
C ARG A 137 -3.37 10.78 13.99
N TYR A 138 -3.14 11.84 14.75
CA TYR A 138 -2.31 11.80 15.96
C TYR A 138 -3.01 11.10 17.13
N VAL A 139 -4.30 11.35 17.30
CA VAL A 139 -5.09 10.69 18.36
C VAL A 139 -5.34 9.22 18.00
N ASP A 140 -5.60 8.93 16.73
CA ASP A 140 -5.70 7.55 16.21
C ASP A 140 -4.39 6.76 16.40
N ALA A 141 -3.24 7.38 16.08
CA ALA A 141 -1.94 6.79 16.39
C ALA A 141 -1.74 6.59 17.89
N GLY A 142 -2.04 7.61 18.70
CA GLY A 142 -1.96 7.50 20.17
C GLY A 142 -2.80 6.35 20.71
N ALA A 143 -4.01 6.17 20.18
CA ALA A 143 -4.91 5.09 20.58
C ALA A 143 -4.34 3.72 20.19
N TYR A 144 -3.93 3.56 18.93
CA TYR A 144 -3.34 2.32 18.44
C TYR A 144 -2.08 1.93 19.24
N PHE A 145 -1.21 2.91 19.50
CA PHE A 145 0.05 2.69 20.22
C PHE A 145 -0.11 2.55 21.73
N SER A 146 -1.27 2.90 22.29
CA SER A 146 -1.59 2.69 23.71
C SER A 146 -2.38 1.41 23.99
N GLY A 147 -2.87 0.71 22.95
CA GLY A 147 -3.68 -0.51 23.07
C GLY A 147 -2.99 -1.78 22.58
N LEU A 148 -3.75 -2.84 22.29
CA LEU A 148 -3.19 -4.09 21.73
C LEU A 148 -2.66 -3.93 20.28
N GLY A 149 -2.92 -2.79 19.63
CA GLY A 149 -2.41 -2.47 18.30
C GLY A 149 -0.87 -2.51 18.24
N PHE A 150 -0.17 -1.78 19.11
CA PHE A 150 1.31 -1.82 19.07
C PHE A 150 1.88 -3.20 19.42
N VAL A 151 1.16 -4.00 20.23
CA VAL A 151 1.58 -5.37 20.57
C VAL A 151 1.58 -6.23 19.31
N TRP A 152 0.54 -6.09 18.49
CA TRP A 152 0.46 -6.76 17.19
C TRP A 152 1.60 -6.35 16.24
N ASP A 153 1.89 -5.05 16.12
CA ASP A 153 3.08 -4.58 15.38
C ASP A 153 4.38 -5.15 15.99
N GLY A 154 4.45 -5.21 17.33
CA GLY A 154 5.57 -5.74 18.09
C GLY A 154 5.84 -7.22 17.82
N VAL A 155 4.80 -8.03 17.59
CA VAL A 155 4.95 -9.44 17.16
C VAL A 155 5.78 -9.52 15.88
N PHE A 156 5.50 -8.68 14.89
CA PHE A 156 6.26 -8.69 13.63
C PHE A 156 7.66 -8.09 13.78
N VAL A 157 7.86 -7.11 14.66
CA VAL A 157 9.20 -6.61 15.01
C VAL A 157 10.04 -7.75 15.62
N VAL A 158 9.53 -8.40 16.65
CA VAL A 158 10.22 -9.51 17.34
C VAL A 158 10.47 -10.67 16.36
N TRP A 159 9.46 -11.07 15.59
CA TRP A 159 9.62 -12.14 14.61
C TRP A 159 10.63 -11.77 13.52
N GLY A 160 10.64 -10.51 13.09
CA GLY A 160 11.64 -9.95 12.18
C GLY A 160 13.06 -10.08 12.73
N ILE A 161 13.27 -9.72 13.99
CA ILE A 161 14.56 -9.85 14.69
C ILE A 161 14.98 -11.32 14.82
N LEU A 162 14.07 -12.20 15.25
CA LEU A 162 14.33 -13.65 15.30
C LEU A 162 14.59 -14.24 13.91
N SER A 163 14.13 -13.55 12.87
CA SER A 163 14.31 -13.90 11.47
C SER A 163 15.41 -13.11 10.77
N TRP A 164 16.33 -12.46 11.48
CA TRP A 164 17.31 -11.51 10.93
C TRP A 164 18.05 -11.98 9.67
N ARG A 165 18.22 -13.31 9.48
CA ARG A 165 18.80 -13.90 8.26
C ARG A 165 18.10 -13.46 6.97
N VAL A 166 16.80 -13.15 7.01
CA VAL A 166 16.04 -12.63 5.85
C VAL A 166 16.59 -11.30 5.35
N LEU A 167 17.22 -10.52 6.24
CA LEU A 167 17.83 -9.25 5.91
C LEU A 167 19.24 -9.41 5.35
N THR A 168 19.81 -10.61 5.24
CA THR A 168 21.19 -10.78 4.75
C THR A 168 21.28 -10.60 3.23
N ARG A 169 22.47 -10.19 2.75
CA ARG A 169 22.76 -10.11 1.31
C ARG A 169 22.59 -11.45 0.61
N GLY A 170 23.01 -12.54 1.25
CA GLY A 170 22.85 -13.90 0.73
C GLY A 170 21.37 -14.27 0.55
N TYR A 171 20.54 -14.05 1.56
CA TYR A 171 19.10 -14.30 1.44
C TYR A 171 18.45 -13.47 0.33
N PHE A 172 18.81 -12.18 0.24
CA PHE A 172 18.32 -11.31 -0.83
C PHE A 172 18.68 -11.88 -2.20
N ARG A 173 19.96 -12.19 -2.44
CA ARG A 173 20.44 -12.69 -3.74
C ARG A 173 19.82 -14.04 -4.08
N ASP A 174 19.79 -14.97 -3.12
CA ASP A 174 19.47 -16.36 -3.39
C ASP A 174 17.96 -16.64 -3.32
N THR A 175 17.16 -15.79 -2.67
CA THR A 175 15.71 -15.95 -2.53
C THR A 175 14.94 -14.81 -3.17
N VAL A 176 15.15 -13.58 -2.72
CA VAL A 176 14.32 -12.42 -3.08
C VAL A 176 14.52 -12.03 -4.54
N ALA A 177 15.77 -11.78 -4.95
CA ALA A 177 16.09 -11.32 -6.29
C ALA A 177 15.80 -12.37 -7.38
N VAL A 178 15.83 -13.66 -7.02
CA VAL A 178 15.48 -14.76 -7.92
C VAL A 178 13.98 -14.84 -8.16
N ALA A 179 13.18 -14.67 -7.11
CA ALA A 179 11.73 -14.87 -7.18
C ALA A 179 10.98 -13.64 -7.73
N ASP A 180 11.56 -12.45 -7.60
CA ASP A 180 10.90 -11.20 -7.95
C ASP A 180 11.60 -10.49 -9.14
N PRO A 181 10.96 -10.45 -10.32
CA PRO A 181 11.52 -9.84 -11.53
C PRO A 181 11.88 -8.36 -11.39
N PHE A 182 11.29 -7.64 -10.43
CA PHE A 182 11.60 -6.24 -10.17
C PHE A 182 13.09 -6.03 -9.91
N TRP A 183 13.71 -6.90 -9.10
CA TRP A 183 15.12 -6.74 -8.72
C TRP A 183 16.06 -6.99 -9.89
N ARG A 184 15.72 -7.93 -10.78
CA ARG A 184 16.48 -8.14 -12.02
C ARG A 184 16.41 -6.92 -12.93
N TRP A 185 15.24 -6.31 -13.05
CA TRP A 185 15.06 -5.09 -13.83
C TRP A 185 15.85 -3.92 -13.23
N ALA A 186 15.73 -3.71 -11.91
CA ALA A 186 16.39 -2.64 -11.18
C ALA A 186 17.92 -2.79 -11.15
N GLY A 187 18.43 -4.02 -11.08
CA GLY A 187 19.86 -4.33 -11.10
C GLY A 187 20.56 -4.00 -12.42
N ARG A 188 19.82 -3.63 -13.47
CA ARG A 188 20.42 -3.05 -14.69
C ARG A 188 20.88 -1.61 -14.49
N TYR A 189 20.40 -0.94 -13.45
CA TYR A 189 20.63 0.48 -13.18
C TYR A 189 21.30 0.74 -11.83
N LEU A 190 21.13 -0.19 -10.87
CA LEU A 190 21.58 -0.02 -9.49
C LEU A 190 22.55 -1.13 -9.10
N SER A 191 23.51 -0.80 -8.22
CA SER A 191 24.41 -1.79 -7.63
C SER A 191 23.65 -2.77 -6.73
N GLU A 192 24.17 -3.99 -6.55
CA GLU A 192 23.57 -4.97 -5.64
C GLU A 192 23.45 -4.41 -4.20
N THR A 193 24.45 -3.66 -3.74
CA THR A 193 24.43 -2.98 -2.44
C THR A 193 23.22 -2.05 -2.32
N THR A 194 22.96 -1.24 -3.35
CA THR A 194 21.79 -0.34 -3.40
C THR A 194 20.49 -1.14 -3.40
N LEU A 195 20.39 -2.23 -4.17
CA LEU A 195 19.20 -3.07 -4.17
C LEU A 195 18.93 -3.71 -2.80
N VAL A 196 19.95 -4.20 -2.12
CA VAL A 196 19.84 -4.75 -0.77
C VAL A 196 19.41 -3.68 0.23
N MET A 197 19.93 -2.44 0.11
CA MET A 197 19.46 -1.32 0.93
C MET A 197 17.98 -1.02 0.69
N LEU A 198 17.54 -0.95 -0.57
CA LEU A 198 16.13 -0.75 -0.92
C LEU A 198 15.25 -1.88 -0.39
N TYR A 199 15.70 -3.13 -0.54
CA TYR A 199 15.02 -4.29 0.01
C TYR A 199 14.87 -4.20 1.52
N ARG A 200 15.88 -3.73 2.26
CA ARG A 200 15.84 -3.60 3.73
C ARG A 200 15.11 -2.34 4.20
N ALA A 201 14.90 -1.37 3.33
CA ALA A 201 14.36 -0.06 3.70
C ALA A 201 13.00 -0.18 4.40
N SER A 202 12.10 -1.03 3.91
CA SER A 202 10.80 -1.26 4.53
C SER A 202 10.95 -1.81 5.95
N PHE A 203 11.83 -2.79 6.19
CA PHE A 203 12.07 -3.35 7.52
C PHE A 203 12.51 -2.27 8.51
N PHE A 204 13.56 -1.53 8.17
CA PHE A 204 14.09 -0.49 9.06
C PHE A 204 13.12 0.67 9.24
N TYR A 205 12.39 1.03 8.19
CA TYR A 205 11.32 2.02 8.28
C TYR A 205 10.22 1.55 9.24
N GLY A 206 9.78 0.29 9.16
CA GLY A 206 8.77 -0.27 10.06
C GLY A 206 9.21 -0.29 11.53
N VAL A 207 10.43 -0.78 11.80
CA VAL A 207 10.99 -0.78 13.18
C VAL A 207 11.14 0.65 13.71
N ALA A 208 11.68 1.57 12.90
CA ALA A 208 11.83 2.96 13.29
C ALA A 208 10.48 3.64 13.51
N ARG A 209 9.49 3.37 12.65
CA ARG A 209 8.13 3.90 12.73
C ARG A 209 7.43 3.42 14.00
N TRP A 210 7.49 2.13 14.30
CA TRP A 210 6.94 1.55 15.53
C TRP A 210 7.56 2.19 16.78
N THR A 211 8.90 2.27 16.82
CA THR A 211 9.63 2.87 17.94
C THR A 211 9.31 4.36 18.10
N ALA A 212 9.31 5.12 17.00
CA ALA A 212 9.05 6.55 17.02
C ALA A 212 7.63 6.87 17.50
N TRP A 213 6.62 6.10 17.08
CA TRP A 213 5.25 6.30 17.54
C TRP A 213 5.06 5.92 19.00
N LEU A 214 5.74 4.89 19.52
CA LEU A 214 5.74 4.59 20.96
C LEU A 214 6.33 5.74 21.78
N ILE A 215 7.50 6.25 21.37
CA ILE A 215 8.12 7.41 22.03
C ILE A 215 7.20 8.61 21.97
N TRP A 216 6.65 8.91 20.79
CA TRP A 216 5.74 10.04 20.61
C TRP A 216 4.48 9.89 21.48
N ALA A 217 3.84 8.72 21.49
CA ALA A 217 2.60 8.50 22.22
C ALA A 217 2.80 8.60 23.74
N HIS A 218 3.86 8.01 24.27
CA HIS A 218 4.00 7.83 25.73
C HIS A 218 4.99 8.79 26.38
N VAL A 219 6.04 9.21 25.68
CA VAL A 219 7.01 10.18 26.21
C VAL A 219 6.59 11.60 25.88
N VAL A 220 6.19 11.87 24.64
CA VAL A 220 5.85 13.23 24.20
C VAL A 220 4.41 13.60 24.54
N ARG A 221 3.46 12.67 24.38
CA ARG A 221 2.02 12.95 24.55
C ARG A 221 1.42 12.39 25.83
N SER A 222 2.16 11.54 26.56
CA SER A 222 1.70 10.93 27.81
C SER A 222 0.35 10.21 27.69
N PHE A 223 0.04 9.62 26.54
CA PHE A 223 -1.17 8.79 26.42
C PHE A 223 -1.06 7.57 27.33
N ALA A 224 -2.13 7.27 28.06
CA ALA A 224 -2.17 6.16 28.99
C ALA A 224 -2.32 4.83 28.25
N PHE A 225 -1.47 3.84 28.59
CA PHE A 225 -1.65 2.47 28.14
C PHE A 225 -2.97 1.87 28.64
N ASP A 226 -3.62 1.11 27.78
CA ASP A 226 -4.82 0.33 28.10
C ASP A 226 -4.87 -0.89 27.17
N LEU A 227 -4.28 -2.00 27.65
CA LEU A 227 -4.14 -3.25 26.92
C LEU A 227 -5.40 -4.14 26.98
N ARG A 228 -6.54 -3.60 27.41
CA ARG A 228 -7.80 -4.34 27.38
C ARG A 228 -8.26 -4.50 25.93
N TRP A 229 -9.01 -5.57 25.68
CA TRP A 229 -9.64 -5.81 24.40
C TRP A 229 -10.54 -4.63 23.99
N GLY A 230 -10.31 -4.09 22.80
CA GLY A 230 -11.00 -2.90 22.27
C GLY A 230 -10.55 -1.57 22.88
N GLY A 231 -9.49 -1.59 23.71
CA GLY A 231 -8.88 -0.39 24.27
C GLY A 231 -8.05 0.41 23.25
N PRO A 232 -7.68 1.66 23.59
CA PRO A 232 -7.88 2.30 24.89
C PRO A 232 -9.28 2.90 25.11
N ARG A 233 -9.74 2.96 26.38
CA ARG A 233 -11.05 3.52 26.73
C ARG A 233 -11.13 5.05 26.72
N TRP A 234 -10.00 5.75 26.76
CA TRP A 234 -9.95 7.21 26.80
C TRP A 234 -10.23 7.87 25.44
N VAL A 235 -10.21 7.11 24.34
CA VAL A 235 -10.53 7.62 23.00
C VAL A 235 -11.96 7.24 22.62
N PRO A 236 -12.74 8.14 21.98
CA PRO A 236 -13.94 7.72 21.30
C PRO A 236 -13.55 6.81 20.14
N ARG A 237 -14.14 5.62 20.11
CA ARG A 237 -13.86 4.57 19.13
C ARG A 237 -15.14 4.20 18.40
N ILE A 238 -15.01 3.79 17.14
CA ILE A 238 -16.14 3.35 16.33
C ILE A 238 -16.16 1.83 16.32
N TYR A 239 -17.35 1.25 16.41
CA TYR A 239 -17.57 -0.18 16.31
C TYR A 239 -18.19 -0.57 14.97
N ALA A 240 -17.86 -1.78 14.50
CA ALA A 240 -18.44 -2.37 13.30
C ALA A 240 -19.97 -2.34 13.34
N ASP A 241 -20.58 -2.64 14.49
CA ASP A 241 -22.04 -2.63 14.66
C ASP A 241 -22.68 -1.27 14.39
N GLU A 242 -22.00 -0.16 14.73
CA GLU A 242 -22.49 1.18 14.44
C GLU A 242 -22.54 1.45 12.94
N LEU A 243 -21.53 1.00 12.19
CA LEU A 243 -21.46 1.17 10.74
C LEU A 243 -22.31 0.15 9.97
N ASN A 244 -22.44 -1.08 10.49
CA ASN A 244 -23.30 -2.13 9.95
C ASN A 244 -24.80 -1.79 10.14
N ALA A 245 -25.15 -1.17 11.28
CA ALA A 245 -26.53 -0.75 11.58
C ALA A 245 -26.88 0.61 10.97
N ALA A 246 -25.89 1.41 10.57
CA ALA A 246 -26.13 2.68 9.90
C ALA A 246 -27.00 2.41 8.66
N PRO A 247 -28.19 3.03 8.54
CA PRO A 247 -29.05 2.79 7.40
C PRO A 247 -28.24 3.12 6.15
N ALA A 248 -28.08 2.13 5.26
CA ALA A 248 -27.43 2.29 3.96
C ALA A 248 -27.96 3.59 3.37
N CYS A 249 -27.08 4.58 3.28
CA CYS A 249 -27.48 5.97 3.11
C CYS A 249 -28.50 6.08 1.97
N LYS A 250 -29.77 6.39 2.31
CA LYS A 250 -30.92 6.35 1.39
C LYS A 250 -30.80 7.30 0.19
N CYS A 251 -29.77 8.14 0.20
CA CYS A 251 -29.51 9.16 -0.77
C CYS A 251 -28.16 8.88 -1.46
N PRO A 252 -28.16 8.38 -2.70
CA PRO A 252 -26.98 8.28 -3.55
C PRO A 252 -26.28 9.63 -3.80
N GLY A 253 -26.88 10.76 -3.39
CA GLY A 253 -26.28 12.10 -3.44
C GLY A 253 -25.58 12.54 -2.16
N CYS A 254 -26.00 12.05 -0.99
CA CYS A 254 -25.64 12.60 0.32
C CYS A 254 -24.46 11.86 0.94
N CYS A 255 -24.24 10.60 0.54
CA CYS A 255 -23.04 9.82 0.88
C CYS A 255 -22.12 9.59 -0.32
N SER A 256 -22.41 10.22 -1.46
CA SER A 256 -21.54 10.14 -2.61
C SER A 256 -20.52 11.25 -2.62
N MET A 257 -19.27 10.85 -2.77
CA MET A 257 -18.21 11.70 -3.30
C MET A 257 -18.50 12.19 -4.74
N ARG A 258 -19.73 12.27 -5.26
CA ARG A 258 -19.97 12.62 -6.68
C ARG A 258 -19.33 13.94 -7.13
N PRO A 259 -19.33 15.05 -6.37
CA PRO A 259 -18.61 16.24 -6.80
C PRO A 259 -17.10 16.02 -6.87
N ARG A 260 -16.55 15.21 -5.95
CA ARG A 260 -15.11 15.01 -5.78
C ARG A 260 -14.54 13.88 -6.64
N LEU A 261 -15.25 12.78 -6.85
CA LEU A 261 -14.88 11.71 -7.80
C LEU A 261 -14.95 12.19 -9.25
N GLY A 262 -15.93 13.03 -9.60
CA GLY A 262 -15.94 13.71 -10.89
C GLY A 262 -14.71 14.59 -11.08
N PHE A 263 -14.33 15.33 -10.03
CA PHE A 263 -13.10 16.13 -10.01
C PHE A 263 -11.83 15.27 -10.11
N TYR A 264 -11.69 14.19 -9.34
CA TYR A 264 -10.53 13.29 -9.41
C TYR A 264 -10.44 12.53 -10.74
N GLY A 265 -11.58 12.11 -11.29
CA GLY A 265 -11.67 11.53 -12.63
C GLY A 265 -11.22 12.51 -13.70
N ALA A 266 -11.63 13.77 -13.61
CA ALA A 266 -11.18 14.83 -14.49
C ALA A 266 -9.67 15.10 -14.36
N VAL A 267 -9.14 15.20 -13.14
CA VAL A 267 -7.70 15.40 -12.88
C VAL A 267 -6.87 14.23 -13.42
N ALA A 268 -7.30 12.99 -13.20
CA ALA A 268 -6.62 11.80 -13.72
C ALA A 268 -6.67 11.73 -15.25
N LEU A 269 -7.81 12.05 -15.87
CA LEU A 269 -7.94 12.16 -17.33
C LEU A 269 -7.03 13.24 -17.89
N CYS A 270 -6.95 14.41 -17.26
CA CYS A 270 -6.04 15.48 -17.65
C CYS A 270 -4.56 15.07 -17.52
N ALA A 271 -4.18 14.34 -16.47
CA ALA A 271 -2.82 13.83 -16.28
C ALA A 271 -2.45 12.79 -17.36
N VAL A 272 -3.35 11.86 -17.68
CA VAL A 272 -3.16 10.86 -18.75
C VAL A 272 -3.09 11.53 -20.13
N ALA A 273 -3.96 12.51 -20.39
CA ALA A 273 -3.93 13.28 -21.64
C ALA A 273 -2.59 14.02 -21.80
N LYS A 274 -2.11 14.69 -20.75
CA LYS A 274 -0.82 15.41 -20.75
C LYS A 274 0.37 14.46 -20.96
N GLY A 275 0.35 13.28 -20.33
CA GLY A 275 1.36 12.24 -20.52
C GLY A 275 1.40 11.69 -21.95
N ARG A 276 0.23 11.46 -22.57
CA ARG A 276 0.13 11.01 -23.97
C ARG A 276 0.61 12.10 -24.95
N SER A 277 0.27 13.37 -24.71
CA SER A 277 0.76 14.49 -25.52
C SER A 277 2.28 14.66 -25.44
N ALA A 278 2.88 14.46 -24.27
CA ALA A 278 4.34 14.49 -24.10
C ALA A 278 5.03 13.33 -24.84
N SER A 279 4.48 12.12 -24.78
CA SER A 279 4.99 10.96 -25.53
C SER A 279 4.90 11.14 -27.05
N LEU A 280 3.80 11.71 -27.55
CA LEU A 280 3.61 12.02 -28.98
C LEU A 280 4.60 13.09 -29.47
N ARG A 281 4.84 14.14 -28.69
CA ARG A 281 5.85 15.17 -29.03
C ARG A 281 7.27 14.59 -29.02
N GLY A 282 7.59 13.71 -28.07
CA GLY A 282 8.88 13.00 -28.04
C GLY A 282 9.09 12.07 -29.24
N ALA A 283 8.04 11.37 -29.68
CA ALA A 283 8.09 10.50 -30.86
C ALA A 283 8.30 11.29 -32.17
N LEU A 284 7.63 12.44 -32.30
CA LEU A 284 7.77 13.32 -33.47
C LEU A 284 9.14 14.04 -33.51
N ALA A 285 9.69 14.44 -32.36
CA ALA A 285 11.01 15.06 -32.28
C ALA A 285 12.18 14.07 -32.51
N GLY A 286 11.98 12.77 -32.29
CA GLY A 286 13.01 11.73 -32.46
C GLY A 286 13.19 11.20 -33.89
N ALA A 287 12.22 11.42 -34.78
CA ALA A 287 12.22 10.87 -36.14
C ALA A 287 13.34 11.41 -37.06
N PRO A 288 13.71 12.72 -37.04
CA PRO A 288 14.77 13.24 -37.91
C PRO A 288 16.16 12.70 -37.53
N ARG A 289 16.42 12.54 -36.22
CA ARG A 289 17.74 12.15 -35.69
C ARG A 289 18.09 10.69 -36.01
N ARG A 290 17.11 9.79 -36.02
CA ARG A 290 17.29 8.37 -36.42
C ARG A 290 17.57 8.21 -37.91
N ARG A 291 16.96 9.01 -38.78
CA ARG A 291 17.25 9.00 -40.23
C ARG A 291 18.69 9.49 -40.52
N MET A 292 19.15 10.52 -39.82
CA MET A 292 20.50 11.06 -39.99
C MET A 292 21.59 10.07 -39.57
N LEU A 293 21.40 9.35 -38.46
CA LEU A 293 22.33 8.31 -37.98
C LEU A 293 22.40 7.09 -38.93
N LYS A 294 21.27 6.65 -39.49
CA LYS A 294 21.26 5.59 -40.52
C LYS A 294 22.00 6.02 -41.78
N ARG A 295 21.85 7.26 -42.23
CA ARG A 295 22.55 7.80 -43.41
C ARG A 295 24.07 7.88 -43.19
N ARG A 296 24.52 8.33 -42.01
CA ARG A 296 25.94 8.36 -41.64
C ARG A 296 26.57 6.96 -41.58
N ARG A 297 25.85 5.95 -41.06
CA ARG A 297 26.35 4.57 -41.05
C ARG A 297 26.52 3.99 -42.47
N ARG A 298 25.54 4.22 -43.36
CA ARG A 298 25.62 3.80 -44.77
C ARG A 298 26.78 4.47 -45.52
N LEU A 299 27.03 5.75 -45.26
CA LEU A 299 28.17 6.47 -45.85
C LEU A 299 29.52 5.93 -45.36
N LYS A 300 29.65 5.63 -44.07
CA LYS A 300 30.87 5.00 -43.53
C LYS A 300 31.12 3.61 -44.11
N GLN A 301 30.07 2.83 -44.31
CA GLN A 301 30.18 1.49 -44.90
C GLN A 301 30.62 1.56 -46.37
N ARG A 302 30.01 2.44 -47.17
CA ARG A 302 30.42 2.66 -48.57
C ARG A 302 31.85 3.17 -48.73
N ARG A 303 32.34 3.99 -47.79
CA ARG A 303 33.75 4.42 -47.81
C ARG A 303 34.70 3.24 -47.58
N ARG A 304 34.40 2.37 -46.62
CA ARG A 304 35.21 1.17 -46.36
C ARG A 304 35.20 0.18 -47.52
N GLU A 305 34.08 0.08 -48.23
CA GLU A 305 33.96 -0.77 -49.44
C GLU A 305 34.73 -0.19 -50.64
N ALA A 306 35.02 1.11 -50.67
CA ALA A 306 35.79 1.74 -51.76
C ALA A 306 37.30 1.83 -51.47
N GLU A 307 37.71 1.62 -50.22
CA GLU A 307 39.11 1.59 -49.77
C GLU A 307 39.72 0.17 -49.83
N ASN A 308 38.90 -0.86 -50.08
CA ASN A 308 39.30 -2.25 -50.32
C ASN A 308 39.17 -2.59 -51.80
#